data_AF-A0A1C6Z2B0-F1
#
_entry.id   AF-A0A1C6Z2B0-F1
#
_cell.length_a   1.000
_cell.length_b   1.000
_cell.length_c   1.000
_cell.angle_alpha   90.00
_cell.angle_beta   90.00
_cell.angle_gamma   90.00
#
_symmetry.space_group_name_H-M   'P 1'
#
loop_
_entity.id
_entity.type
_entity.pdbx_description
1 polymer ?
#
loop_
_entity_poly.entity_id
_entity_poly.type
_entity_poly.pdbx_seq_one_letter_code
_entity_poly.pdbx_strand_id
1 'polypeptide(L)'
;MNKVWLSMLFAVGLGLPFLAGLMPEAQAGNVGVIRFIGSIVEDACIVGVDNRRIKTRCDNGGRTATVSRPISQIGTSPVDLPISVGTSQLNWINSKHTVGVLTINYH
;
A
#
# COMPACT_ATOMS: atom_id res chain seq x y z
N MET A 1 -9.42 84.08 -24.89
CA MET A 1 -9.00 82.67 -25.14
C MET A 1 -7.68 82.43 -24.43
N ASN A 2 -7.73 81.84 -23.23
CA ASN A 2 -6.55 81.66 -22.37
C ASN A 2 -6.04 80.22 -22.44
N LYS A 3 -4.72 80.11 -22.65
CA LYS A 3 -3.85 78.92 -22.76
C LYS A 3 -4.03 77.82 -21.69
N VAL A 4 -4.85 78.03 -20.68
CA VAL A 4 -5.07 77.10 -19.56
C VAL A 4 -5.86 75.87 -19.98
N TRP A 5 -6.77 76.00 -20.94
CA TRP A 5 -7.61 74.90 -21.41
C TRP A 5 -6.85 73.85 -22.25
N LEU A 6 -5.79 74.27 -22.96
CA LEU A 6 -4.98 73.38 -23.78
C LEU A 6 -4.06 72.48 -22.93
N SER A 7 -3.68 72.93 -21.73
CA SER A 7 -2.83 72.19 -20.80
C SER A 7 -3.58 71.13 -19.99
N MET A 8 -4.90 71.25 -19.82
CA MET A 8 -5.70 70.24 -19.13
C MET A 8 -5.94 68.97 -19.96
N LEU A 9 -5.96 69.08 -21.29
CA LEU A 9 -6.15 67.94 -22.18
C LEU A 9 -4.89 67.06 -22.34
N PHE A 10 -3.70 67.62 -22.10
CA PHE A 10 -2.44 66.87 -22.19
C PHE A 10 -2.12 66.02 -20.95
N ALA A 11 -2.71 66.35 -19.80
CA ALA A 11 -2.43 65.64 -18.55
C ALA A 11 -3.22 64.32 -18.38
N VAL A 12 -4.32 64.14 -19.11
CA VAL A 12 -5.24 63.00 -18.92
C VAL A 12 -4.96 61.84 -19.90
N GLY A 13 -4.33 62.10 -21.05
CA GLY A 13 -4.15 61.09 -22.11
C GLY A 13 -2.97 60.12 -21.93
N LEU A 14 -1.96 60.48 -21.11
CA LEU A 14 -0.71 59.70 -20.98
C LEU A 14 -0.57 58.93 -19.66
N GLY A 15 -1.51 59.09 -18.71
CA GLY A 15 -1.47 58.42 -17.42
C GLY A 15 -2.10 57.02 -17.39
N LEU A 16 -2.90 56.67 -18.40
CA LEU A 16 -3.72 55.44 -18.38
C LEU A 16 -3.08 54.14 -18.91
N PRO A 17 -1.96 54.09 -19.67
CA PRO A 17 -1.39 52.81 -20.08
C PRO A 17 -0.35 52.24 -19.09
N PHE A 18 0.08 53.00 -18.07
CA PHE A 18 1.17 52.56 -17.17
C PHE A 18 0.73 51.62 -16.04
N LEU A 19 -0.59 51.49 -15.80
CA LEU A 19 -1.13 50.64 -14.72
C LEU A 19 -1.50 49.22 -15.17
N ALA A 20 -1.43 48.91 -16.47
CA ALA A 20 -1.81 47.59 -16.99
C ALA A 20 -0.73 46.50 -16.77
N GLY A 21 0.51 46.88 -16.43
CA GLY A 21 1.63 45.94 -16.22
C GLY A 21 1.80 45.41 -14.79
N LEU A 22 0.97 45.84 -13.84
CA LEU A 22 1.06 45.45 -12.43
C LEU A 22 0.00 44.41 -12.01
N MET A 23 -0.61 43.71 -12.97
CA MET A 23 -1.47 42.58 -12.63
C MET A 23 -0.59 41.37 -12.33
N PRO A 24 -0.64 40.79 -11.12
CA PRO A 24 -0.02 39.50 -10.88
C PRO A 24 -0.66 38.50 -11.83
N GLU A 25 0.15 37.80 -12.62
CA GLU A 25 -0.32 36.69 -13.44
C GLU A 25 -0.93 35.66 -12.49
N ALA A 26 -2.25 35.54 -12.48
CA ALA A 26 -2.96 34.57 -11.66
C ALA A 26 -2.63 33.18 -12.20
N GLN A 27 -1.56 32.58 -11.69
CA GLN A 27 -1.24 31.19 -11.94
C GLN A 27 -2.38 30.39 -11.32
N ALA A 28 -3.28 29.89 -12.16
CA ALA A 28 -4.32 28.96 -11.73
C ALA A 28 -3.61 27.70 -11.22
N GLY A 29 -3.32 27.67 -9.92
CA GLY A 29 -2.78 26.50 -9.27
C GLY A 29 -3.81 25.39 -9.41
N ASN A 30 -3.47 24.31 -10.11
CA ASN A 30 -4.27 23.10 -10.10
C ASN A 30 -4.24 22.52 -8.69
N VAL A 31 -5.21 22.92 -7.87
CA VAL A 31 -5.39 22.43 -6.50
C VAL A 31 -6.36 21.26 -6.53
N GLY A 32 -5.92 20.12 -6.00
CA GLY A 32 -6.73 18.91 -5.91
C GLY A 32 -6.37 18.12 -4.65
N VAL A 33 -7.23 17.16 -4.30
CA VAL A 33 -7.02 16.29 -3.14
C VAL A 33 -6.56 14.92 -3.62
N ILE A 34 -5.41 14.47 -3.13
CA ILE A 34 -4.96 13.07 -3.30
C ILE A 34 -5.32 12.32 -2.02
N ARG A 35 -6.12 11.25 -2.15
CA ARG A 35 -6.38 10.30 -1.05
C ARG A 35 -5.62 9.01 -1.31
N PHE A 36 -4.75 8.66 -0.37
CA PHE A 36 -4.14 7.34 -0.29
C PHE A 36 -4.94 6.49 0.68
N ILE A 37 -5.29 5.27 0.26
CA ILE A 37 -6.04 4.32 1.07
C ILE A 37 -5.27 3.01 1.03
N GLY A 38 -5.04 2.42 2.19
CA GLY A 38 -4.37 1.13 2.32
C GLY A 38 -4.46 0.60 3.75
N SER A 39 -4.05 -0.64 3.93
CA SER A 39 -3.89 -1.29 5.22
C SER A 39 -2.51 -1.93 5.30
N ILE A 40 -1.96 -1.99 6.51
CA ILE A 40 -0.83 -2.86 6.83
C ILE A 40 -1.46 -4.07 7.53
N VAL A 41 -1.33 -5.24 6.92
CA VAL A 41 -1.83 -6.51 7.46
C VAL A 41 -0.65 -7.41 7.80
N GLU A 42 -0.87 -8.35 8.70
CA GLU A 42 0.12 -9.38 8.99
C GLU A 42 0.24 -10.34 7.79
N ASP A 43 1.48 -10.75 7.50
CA ASP A 43 1.73 -11.71 6.44
C ASP A 43 1.25 -13.12 6.82
N ALA A 44 0.92 -13.92 5.81
CA ALA A 44 0.69 -15.35 6.00
C ALA A 44 1.97 -16.05 6.50
N CYS A 45 1.81 -17.17 7.19
CA CYS A 45 2.93 -18.04 7.54
C CYS A 45 3.69 -18.48 6.29
N ILE A 46 5.01 -18.39 6.35
CA ILE A 46 5.92 -18.88 5.31
C ILE A 46 6.08 -20.39 5.49
N VAL A 47 5.76 -21.15 4.44
CA VAL A 47 5.88 -22.61 4.44
C VAL A 47 6.92 -23.06 3.41
N GLY A 48 7.85 -23.90 3.86
CA GLY A 48 8.84 -24.56 3.00
C GLY A 48 8.88 -26.06 3.26
N VAL A 49 9.34 -26.81 2.26
CA VAL A 49 9.56 -28.25 2.37
C VAL A 49 11.06 -28.52 2.22
N ASP A 50 11.64 -29.20 3.21
CA ASP A 50 13.04 -29.62 3.19
C ASP A 50 13.17 -31.04 3.76
N ASN A 51 13.86 -31.91 3.04
CA ASN A 51 14.16 -33.29 3.43
C ASN A 51 12.97 -34.07 4.07
N ARG A 52 11.80 -34.08 3.41
CA ARG A 52 10.53 -34.67 3.90
C ARG A 52 9.99 -34.07 5.19
N ARG A 53 10.34 -32.82 5.49
CA ARG A 53 9.80 -32.04 6.59
C ARG A 53 9.15 -30.77 6.06
N ILE A 54 8.07 -30.36 6.69
CA ILE A 54 7.45 -29.06 6.46
C ILE A 54 7.98 -28.13 7.54
N LYS A 55 8.60 -27.03 7.11
CA LYS A 55 9.06 -25.95 7.95
C LYS A 55 8.11 -24.78 7.79
N THR A 56 7.47 -24.38 8.88
CA THR A 56 6.51 -23.28 8.91
C THR A 56 7.01 -22.19 9.84
N ARG A 57 7.11 -20.97 9.32
CA ARG A 57 7.44 -19.76 10.08
C ARG A 57 6.22 -18.85 10.08
N CYS A 58 5.77 -18.43 11.25
CA CYS A 58 4.66 -17.50 11.40
C CYS A 58 5.11 -16.28 12.19
N ASP A 59 4.53 -15.15 11.83
CA ASP A 59 4.72 -13.86 12.47
C ASP A 59 3.32 -13.34 12.88
N ASN A 60 3.12 -13.01 14.17
CA ASN A 60 1.87 -12.43 14.68
C ASN A 60 2.21 -11.47 15.82
N GLY A 61 1.80 -10.21 15.70
CA GLY A 61 2.04 -9.17 16.70
C GLY A 61 3.51 -8.94 17.02
N GLY A 62 4.41 -9.10 16.04
CA GLY A 62 5.86 -8.99 16.22
C GLY A 62 6.52 -10.22 16.87
N ARG A 63 5.76 -11.29 17.15
CA ARG A 63 6.30 -12.56 17.63
C ARG A 63 6.53 -13.49 16.44
N THR A 64 7.75 -13.95 16.29
CA THR A 64 8.10 -14.96 15.29
C THR A 64 8.30 -16.32 15.93
N ALA A 65 7.70 -17.36 15.34
CA ALA A 65 8.06 -18.73 15.68
C ALA A 65 8.21 -19.58 14.42
N THR A 66 9.12 -20.56 14.50
CA THR A 66 9.36 -21.52 13.42
C THR A 66 9.25 -22.93 13.98
N VAL A 67 8.49 -23.78 13.29
CA VAL A 67 8.35 -25.20 13.63
C VAL A 67 8.69 -26.03 12.40
N SER A 68 9.40 -27.13 12.59
CA SER A 68 9.68 -28.11 11.54
C SER A 68 9.15 -29.47 11.95
N ARG A 69 8.21 -30.02 11.17
CA ARG A 69 7.61 -31.35 11.42
C ARG A 69 7.87 -32.29 10.25
N PRO A 70 8.11 -33.58 10.49
CA PRO A 70 8.05 -34.60 9.44
C PRO A 70 6.71 -34.50 8.70
N ILE A 71 6.73 -34.65 7.38
CA ILE A 71 5.51 -34.72 6.57
C ILE A 71 4.57 -35.82 7.08
N SER A 72 5.12 -36.94 7.56
CA SER A 72 4.32 -38.04 8.14
C SER A 72 3.54 -37.67 9.41
N GLN A 73 3.91 -36.58 10.10
CA GLN A 73 3.20 -36.09 11.30
C GLN A 73 2.15 -35.04 10.98
N ILE A 74 2.22 -34.40 9.81
CA ILE A 74 1.18 -33.51 9.31
C ILE A 74 0.34 -34.41 8.40
N GLY A 75 -0.61 -35.09 9.01
CA GLY A 75 -1.46 -36.07 8.32
C GLY A 75 -2.87 -35.52 8.10
N THR A 76 -3.84 -36.42 8.22
CA THR A 76 -5.27 -36.12 8.12
C THR A 76 -5.84 -35.37 9.31
N SER A 77 -5.12 -35.29 10.43
CA SER A 77 -5.55 -34.48 11.58
C SER A 77 -4.90 -33.09 11.50
N PRO A 78 -5.66 -32.01 11.76
CA PRO A 78 -5.10 -30.67 11.85
C PRO A 78 -4.01 -30.59 12.92
N VAL A 79 -2.94 -29.88 12.61
CA VAL A 79 -1.82 -29.63 13.50
C VAL A 79 -1.63 -28.13 13.66
N ASP A 80 -1.45 -27.68 14.90
CA ASP A 80 -1.24 -26.27 15.20
C ASP A 80 -0.02 -25.69 14.48
N LEU A 81 -0.23 -24.51 13.91
CA LEU A 81 0.82 -23.63 13.45
C LEU A 81 1.61 -23.06 14.65
N PRO A 82 2.85 -22.60 14.43
CA PRO A 82 3.58 -21.84 15.43
C PRO A 82 2.72 -20.72 16.02
N ILE A 83 2.93 -20.41 17.31
CA ILE A 83 2.21 -19.33 18.04
C ILE A 83 0.68 -19.39 17.95
N SER A 84 0.11 -20.56 17.62
CA SER A 84 -1.34 -20.83 17.62
C SER A 84 -2.16 -19.87 16.74
N VAL A 85 -1.57 -19.37 15.66
CA VAL A 85 -2.26 -18.49 14.67
C VAL A 85 -3.28 -19.22 13.81
N GLY A 86 -3.34 -20.55 13.92
CA GLY A 86 -4.20 -21.39 13.11
C GLY A 86 -3.73 -22.84 13.10
N THR A 87 -4.25 -23.59 12.14
CA THR A 87 -3.96 -25.01 11.96
C THR A 87 -3.53 -25.33 10.52
N SER A 88 -2.86 -26.47 10.36
CA SER A 88 -2.44 -26.99 9.06
C SER A 88 -2.79 -28.48 8.93
N GLN A 89 -3.20 -28.90 7.74
CA GLN A 89 -3.55 -30.29 7.46
C GLN A 89 -3.07 -30.67 6.06
N LEU A 90 -2.47 -31.85 5.92
CA LEU A 90 -1.97 -32.35 4.63
C LEU A 90 -2.87 -33.48 4.14
N ASN A 91 -3.36 -33.33 2.92
CA ASN A 91 -4.12 -34.38 2.23
C ASN A 91 -3.33 -34.86 1.01
N TRP A 92 -3.05 -36.15 0.94
CA TRP A 92 -2.43 -36.76 -0.23
C TRP A 92 -3.46 -36.93 -1.35
N ILE A 93 -3.10 -36.52 -2.57
CA ILE A 93 -3.99 -36.62 -3.73
C ILE A 93 -3.65 -37.80 -4.64
N ASN A 94 -2.56 -38.52 -4.35
CA ASN A 94 -2.18 -39.73 -5.06
C ASN A 94 -1.84 -40.88 -4.11
N SER A 95 -2.09 -42.12 -4.53
CA SER A 95 -1.86 -43.33 -3.72
C SER A 95 -0.39 -43.56 -3.35
N LYS A 96 0.55 -42.97 -4.10
CA LYS A 96 1.99 -43.05 -3.82
C LYS A 96 2.46 -42.04 -2.77
N HIS A 97 1.59 -41.15 -2.28
CA HIS A 97 1.93 -40.09 -1.32
C HIS A 97 3.15 -39.25 -1.75
N THR A 98 3.18 -38.86 -3.02
CA THR A 98 4.23 -37.98 -3.58
C THR A 98 3.71 -36.59 -3.91
N VAL A 99 2.38 -36.42 -4.00
CA VAL A 99 1.73 -35.15 -4.26
C VAL A 99 0.61 -34.96 -3.24
N GLY A 100 0.62 -33.84 -2.55
CA GLY A 100 -0.38 -33.51 -1.53
C GLY A 100 -0.72 -32.02 -1.52
N VAL A 101 -1.84 -31.71 -0.88
CA VAL A 101 -2.34 -30.36 -0.67
C VAL A 101 -2.24 -30.06 0.83
N LEU A 102 -1.43 -29.06 1.18
CA LEU A 102 -1.37 -28.53 2.53
C LEU A 102 -2.40 -27.40 2.66
N THR A 103 -3.42 -27.63 3.47
CA THR A 103 -4.42 -26.61 3.80
C THR A 103 -4.01 -25.90 5.08
N ILE A 104 -4.07 -24.58 5.08
CA ILE A 104 -3.76 -23.72 6.23
C ILE A 104 -5.03 -22.94 6.55
N ASN A 105 -5.46 -22.99 7.81
CA ASN A 105 -6.64 -22.27 8.29
C ASN A 105 -6.21 -21.35 9.44
N TYR A 106 -6.33 -20.04 9.24
CA TYR A 106 -6.01 -19.02 10.24
C TYR A 106 -7.22 -18.77 11.15
N HIS A 107 -6.96 -18.46 12.42
CA HIS A 107 -8.01 -18.05 13.37
C HIS A 107 -8.49 -16.62 13.14
#